data_AF-A0A162Q3S0-F1
#
_entry.id   AF-A0A162Q3S0-F1
#
_cell.length_a   1.000
_cell.length_b   1.000
_cell.length_c   1.000
_cell.angle_alpha   90.00
_cell.angle_beta   90.00
_cell.angle_gamma   90.00
#
_symmetry.space_group_name_H-M   'P 1'
#
loop_
_entity.id
_entity.type
_entity.pdbx_description
1 polymer ?
#
loop_
_entity_poly.entity_id
_entity_poly.type
_entity_poly.pdbx_seq_one_letter_code
_entity_poly.pdbx_strand_id
1 'polypeptide(L)'
;MLSHYDQARTAAEAQLVRDLTTSLNGEYHAITCYEKLAALAPTEEIKKKIMEIRQDEIRHFQHFAHVYTCLTGCLPAPKLSEACASEYRAGVLASFKDEQNTVDYYLKVSGQVYDTYVKELFRRAAADEQNHAVWFLSFLS
;
A
#
# COMPACT_ATOMS: atom_id res chain seq x y z
N MET A 1 -27.39 26.04 6.71
CA MET A 1 -26.77 26.05 5.37
C MET A 1 -25.26 26.03 5.60
N LEU A 2 -24.57 24.94 5.25
CA LEU A 2 -23.12 24.85 5.44
C LEU A 2 -22.40 25.84 4.52
N SER A 3 -21.32 26.44 5.02
CA SER A 3 -20.45 27.34 4.24
C SER A 3 -19.82 26.60 3.05
N HIS A 4 -19.50 27.32 1.97
CA HIS A 4 -18.67 26.77 0.88
C HIS A 4 -17.35 26.18 1.38
N TYR A 5 -16.80 26.74 2.47
CA TYR A 5 -15.58 26.26 3.12
C TYR A 5 -15.80 24.91 3.83
N ASP A 6 -16.94 24.74 4.50
CA ASP A 6 -17.32 23.46 5.13
C ASP A 6 -17.57 22.38 4.08
N GLN A 7 -18.23 22.72 2.96
CA GLN A 7 -18.47 21.77 1.87
C GLN A 7 -17.17 21.27 1.23
N ALA A 8 -16.21 22.16 1.00
CA ALA A 8 -14.89 21.79 0.46
C ALA A 8 -14.13 20.87 1.43
N ARG A 9 -14.20 21.13 2.74
CA ARG A 9 -13.58 20.30 3.77
C ARG A 9 -14.17 18.89 3.81
N THR A 10 -15.50 18.77 3.81
CA THR A 10 -16.19 17.47 3.79
C THR A 10 -15.86 16.67 2.52
N ALA A 11 -15.74 17.34 1.37
CA ALA A 11 -15.36 16.68 0.12
C ALA A 11 -13.93 16.14 0.15
N ALA A 12 -12.98 16.91 0.71
CA ALA A 12 -11.59 16.49 0.87
C ALA A 12 -11.45 15.31 1.85
N GLU A 13 -12.15 15.35 2.98
CA GLU A 13 -12.19 14.23 3.94
C GLU A 13 -12.78 12.97 3.30
N ALA A 14 -13.89 13.09 2.56
CA ALA A 14 -14.48 11.96 1.86
C ALA A 14 -13.56 11.38 0.78
N GLN A 15 -12.76 12.21 0.11
CA GLN A 15 -11.75 11.76 -0.85
C GLN A 15 -10.62 11.01 -0.13
N LEU A 16 -10.09 11.54 0.96
CA LEU A 16 -9.06 10.87 1.75
C LEU A 16 -9.53 9.51 2.28
N VAL A 17 -10.78 9.39 2.73
CA VAL A 17 -11.34 8.09 3.14
C VAL A 17 -11.35 7.08 1.99
N ARG A 18 -11.67 7.52 0.76
CA ARG A 18 -11.59 6.65 -0.42
C ARG A 18 -10.14 6.25 -0.72
N ASP A 19 -9.21 7.19 -0.62
CA ASP A 19 -7.81 6.92 -0.89
C ASP A 19 -7.18 5.96 0.13
N LEU A 20 -7.50 6.13 1.40
CA LEU A 20 -7.14 5.19 2.46
C LEU A 20 -7.75 3.81 2.21
N THR A 21 -9.01 3.74 1.76
CA THR A 21 -9.66 2.45 1.45
C THR A 21 -8.94 1.72 0.32
N THR A 22 -8.54 2.43 -0.73
CA THR A 22 -7.76 1.87 -1.85
C THR A 22 -6.40 1.38 -1.34
N SER A 23 -5.69 2.21 -0.57
CA SER A 23 -4.38 1.87 0.00
C SER A 23 -4.46 0.62 0.88
N LEU A 24 -5.42 0.58 1.80
CA LEU A 24 -5.66 -0.58 2.69
C LEU A 24 -5.92 -1.88 1.93
N ASN A 25 -6.63 -1.83 0.81
CA ASN A 25 -6.85 -3.01 -0.03
C ASN A 25 -5.56 -3.44 -0.75
N GLY A 26 -4.78 -2.48 -1.25
CA GLY A 26 -3.48 -2.73 -1.90
C GLY A 26 -2.49 -3.37 -0.93
N GLU A 27 -2.30 -2.76 0.24
CA GLU A 27 -1.45 -3.29 1.31
C GLU A 27 -1.87 -4.70 1.74
N TYR A 28 -3.17 -4.91 1.94
CA TYR A 28 -3.69 -6.24 2.31
C TYR A 28 -3.44 -7.29 1.21
N HIS A 29 -3.54 -6.88 -0.06
CA HIS A 29 -3.18 -7.74 -1.19
C HIS A 29 -1.69 -8.09 -1.18
N ALA A 30 -0.81 -7.09 -1.03
CA ALA A 30 0.64 -7.27 -0.96
C ALA A 30 1.03 -8.22 0.20
N ILE A 31 0.50 -7.99 1.41
CA ILE A 31 0.71 -8.87 2.58
C ILE A 31 0.36 -10.33 2.27
N THR A 32 -0.78 -10.54 1.61
CA THR A 32 -1.29 -11.88 1.27
C THR A 32 -0.44 -12.53 0.19
N CYS A 33 -0.05 -11.79 -0.84
CA CYS A 33 0.68 -12.33 -1.97
C CYS A 33 2.16 -12.53 -1.68
N TYR A 34 2.78 -11.71 -0.84
CA TYR A 34 4.19 -11.86 -0.47
C TYR A 34 4.40 -13.07 0.44
N GLU A 35 3.41 -13.45 1.24
CA GLU A 35 3.45 -14.71 1.99
C GLU A 35 3.52 -15.93 1.06
N LYS A 36 2.67 -15.93 0.02
CA LYS A 36 2.67 -17.00 -0.99
C LYS A 36 3.95 -16.98 -1.83
N LEU A 37 4.40 -15.79 -2.24
CA LEU A 37 5.59 -15.63 -3.06
C LEU A 37 6.86 -16.07 -2.32
N ALA A 38 6.96 -15.77 -1.02
CA ALA A 38 8.06 -16.22 -0.18
C ALA A 38 8.15 -17.76 -0.11
N ALA A 39 7.01 -18.45 -0.11
CA ALA A 39 6.98 -19.92 -0.15
C ALA A 39 7.44 -20.51 -1.49
N LEU A 40 7.39 -19.72 -2.57
CA LEU A 40 7.84 -20.09 -3.91
C LEU A 40 9.30 -19.67 -4.20
N ALA A 41 9.95 -18.97 -3.26
CA ALA A 41 11.27 -18.41 -3.49
C ALA A 41 12.35 -19.51 -3.69
N PRO A 42 13.26 -19.35 -4.66
CA PRO A 42 14.25 -20.38 -4.99
C PRO A 42 15.41 -20.48 -3.99
N THR A 43 15.58 -19.47 -3.13
CA THR A 43 16.63 -19.43 -2.09
C THR A 43 16.07 -18.86 -0.79
N GLU A 44 16.65 -19.28 0.35
CA GLU A 44 16.29 -18.73 1.66
C GLU A 44 16.63 -17.24 1.80
N GLU A 45 17.64 -16.74 1.07
CA GLU A 45 17.97 -15.32 1.04
C GLU A 45 16.84 -14.49 0.42
N ILE A 46 16.32 -14.90 -0.74
CA ILE A 46 15.22 -14.20 -1.40
C ILE A 46 13.94 -14.32 -0.57
N LYS A 47 13.66 -15.50 -0.04
CA LYS A 47 12.54 -15.71 0.89
C LYS A 47 12.59 -14.75 2.07
N LYS A 48 13.76 -14.64 2.72
CA LYS A 48 13.95 -13.73 3.85
C LYS A 48 13.69 -12.28 3.44
N LYS A 49 14.19 -11.85 2.27
CA LYS A 49 13.95 -10.50 1.78
C LYS A 49 12.47 -10.22 1.46
N ILE A 50 11.76 -11.16 0.83
CA ILE A 50 10.32 -11.04 0.59
C ILE A 50 9.55 -10.96 1.92
N MET A 51 9.95 -11.73 2.93
CA MET A 51 9.33 -11.66 4.26
C MET A 51 9.63 -10.35 5.00
N GLU A 52 10.79 -9.73 4.78
CA GLU A 52 11.10 -8.39 5.27
C GLU A 52 10.19 -7.35 4.60
N ILE A 53 10.08 -7.36 3.26
CA ILE A 53 9.17 -6.49 2.51
C ILE A 53 7.72 -6.66 3.01
N ARG A 54 7.24 -7.90 3.15
CA ARG A 54 5.92 -8.18 3.72
C ARG A 54 5.70 -7.55 5.10
N GLN A 55 6.74 -7.49 5.94
CA GLN A 55 6.65 -6.87 7.25
C GLN A 55 6.56 -5.33 7.16
N ASP A 56 7.03 -4.75 6.08
CA ASP A 56 6.93 -3.32 5.76
C ASP A 56 5.49 -3.01 5.31
N GLU A 57 4.90 -3.82 4.43
CA GLU A 57 3.47 -3.74 4.04
C GLU A 57 2.53 -3.82 5.26
N ILE A 58 2.83 -4.70 6.23
CA ILE A 58 2.04 -4.78 7.48
C ILE A 58 2.08 -3.45 8.24
N ARG A 59 3.23 -2.76 8.27
CA ARG A 59 3.34 -1.46 8.96
C ARG A 59 2.60 -0.37 8.19
N HIS A 60 2.70 -0.36 6.86
CA HIS A 60 1.93 0.56 6.01
C HIS A 60 0.42 0.38 6.23
N PHE A 61 -0.07 -0.86 6.15
CA PHE A 61 -1.46 -1.20 6.45
C PHE A 61 -1.90 -0.69 7.83
N GLN A 62 -1.11 -0.94 8.88
CA GLN A 62 -1.44 -0.51 10.23
C GLN A 62 -1.52 1.01 10.37
N HIS A 63 -0.61 1.75 9.75
CA HIS A 63 -0.64 3.21 9.75
C HIS A 63 -1.86 3.75 9.00
N PHE A 64 -2.17 3.22 7.81
CA PHE A 64 -3.36 3.65 7.08
C PHE A 64 -4.66 3.27 7.80
N ALA A 65 -4.69 2.10 8.45
CA ALA A 65 -5.84 1.64 9.22
C ALA A 65 -6.10 2.54 10.42
N HIS A 66 -5.03 3.00 11.07
CA HIS A 66 -5.13 3.98 12.15
C HIS A 66 -5.75 5.29 11.68
N VAL A 67 -5.25 5.88 10.59
CA VAL A 67 -5.80 7.13 10.03
C VAL A 67 -7.26 6.93 9.60
N TYR A 68 -7.57 5.84 8.92
CA TYR A 68 -8.94 5.52 8.51
C TYR A 68 -9.89 5.45 9.71
N THR A 69 -9.48 4.76 10.78
CA THR A 69 -10.28 4.61 11.99
C THR A 69 -10.49 5.96 12.68
N CYS A 70 -9.46 6.81 12.74
CA CYS A 70 -9.57 8.16 13.29
C CYS A 70 -10.55 9.04 12.51
N LEU A 71 -10.62 8.90 11.18
CA LEU A 71 -11.52 9.70 10.34
C LEU A 71 -12.96 9.18 10.33
N THR A 72 -13.15 7.86 10.39
CA THR A 72 -14.46 7.23 10.15
C THR A 72 -15.13 6.72 11.42
N GLY A 73 -14.37 6.50 12.51
CA GLY A 73 -14.82 5.79 13.70
C GLY A 73 -14.99 4.28 13.51
N CYS A 74 -14.66 3.74 12.34
CA CYS A 74 -14.85 2.34 11.98
C CYS A 74 -13.50 1.67 11.69
N LEU A 75 -13.36 0.40 12.05
CA LEU A 75 -12.25 -0.41 11.59
C LEU A 75 -12.36 -0.67 10.08
N PRO A 76 -11.24 -0.69 9.34
CA PRO A 76 -11.26 -1.02 7.92
C PRO A 76 -11.62 -2.49 7.69
N ALA A 77 -12.32 -2.75 6.59
CA ALA A 77 -12.67 -4.09 6.13
C ALA A 77 -12.04 -4.33 4.74
N PRO A 78 -10.72 -4.61 4.68
CA PRO A 78 -10.02 -4.75 3.41
C PRO A 78 -10.57 -5.95 2.62
N LYS A 79 -10.52 -5.84 1.30
CA LYS A 79 -11.01 -6.85 0.36
C LYS A 79 -9.90 -7.27 -0.59
N LEU A 80 -9.72 -8.58 -0.74
CA LEU A 80 -8.92 -9.13 -1.83
C LEU A 80 -9.67 -8.96 -3.14
N SER A 81 -9.14 -8.12 -4.03
CA SER A 81 -9.71 -7.86 -5.37
C SER A 81 -9.31 -8.92 -6.39
N GLU A 82 -8.13 -9.54 -6.23
CA GLU A 82 -7.57 -10.49 -7.19
C GLU A 82 -6.73 -11.59 -6.53
N ALA A 83 -6.53 -12.68 -7.27
CA ALA A 83 -5.74 -13.81 -6.83
C ALA A 83 -4.24 -13.59 -7.08
N CYS A 84 -3.41 -13.94 -6.11
CA CYS A 84 -1.95 -13.93 -6.27
C CYS A 84 -1.49 -14.92 -7.34
N ALA A 85 -0.40 -14.59 -8.05
CA ALA A 85 0.23 -15.51 -9.00
C ALA A 85 0.71 -16.80 -8.30
N SER A 86 0.62 -17.93 -9.02
CA SER A 86 1.04 -19.25 -8.53
C SER A 86 2.47 -19.63 -8.89
N GLU A 87 3.07 -18.94 -9.86
CA GLU A 87 4.44 -19.19 -10.34
C GLU A 87 5.38 -18.11 -9.81
N TYR A 88 6.56 -18.50 -9.30
CA TYR A 88 7.51 -17.58 -8.69
C TYR A 88 7.83 -16.37 -9.57
N ARG A 89 8.26 -16.60 -10.83
CA ARG A 89 8.64 -15.52 -11.75
C ARG A 89 7.47 -14.60 -12.09
N ALA A 90 6.26 -15.15 -12.20
CA ALA A 90 5.06 -14.34 -12.45
C ALA A 90 4.71 -13.49 -11.22
N GLY A 91 4.83 -14.05 -10.01
CA GLY A 91 4.62 -13.34 -8.76
C GLY A 91 5.63 -12.21 -8.53
N VAL A 92 6.91 -12.44 -8.82
CA VAL A 92 7.93 -11.37 -8.76
C VAL A 92 7.61 -10.25 -9.76
N LEU A 93 7.25 -10.59 -11.00
CA LEU A 93 6.92 -9.58 -12.02
C LEU A 93 5.65 -8.79 -11.68
N ALA A 94 4.64 -9.45 -11.12
CA ALA A 94 3.43 -8.78 -10.63
C ALA A 94 3.78 -7.81 -9.49
N SER A 95 4.49 -8.31 -8.46
CA SER A 95 4.92 -7.51 -7.30
C SER A 95 5.72 -6.28 -7.75
N PHE A 96 6.69 -6.44 -8.65
CA PHE A 96 7.45 -5.30 -9.21
C PHE A 96 6.57 -4.21 -9.85
N LYS A 97 5.51 -4.61 -10.57
CA LYS A 97 4.59 -3.66 -11.21
C LYS A 97 3.68 -3.01 -10.18
N ASP A 98 3.17 -3.79 -9.24
CA ASP A 98 2.27 -3.32 -8.19
C ASP A 98 2.96 -2.29 -7.31
N GLU A 99 4.22 -2.54 -6.94
CA GLU A 99 5.02 -1.60 -6.16
C GLU A 99 5.25 -0.29 -6.92
N GLN A 100 5.62 -0.32 -8.20
CA GLN A 100 5.77 0.90 -9.01
C GLN A 100 4.45 1.68 -9.13
N ASN A 101 3.34 0.99 -9.35
CA ASN A 101 2.02 1.63 -9.41
C ASN A 101 1.63 2.25 -8.06
N THR A 102 2.03 1.60 -6.96
CA THR A 102 1.77 2.08 -5.59
C THR A 102 2.59 3.32 -5.26
N VAL A 103 3.86 3.41 -5.71
CA VAL A 103 4.66 4.64 -5.65
C VAL A 103 3.92 5.81 -6.28
N ASP A 104 3.47 5.65 -7.53
CA ASP A 104 2.75 6.70 -8.26
C ASP A 104 1.46 7.11 -7.54
N TYR A 105 0.73 6.12 -7.02
CA TYR A 105 -0.51 6.34 -6.29
C TYR A 105 -0.28 7.10 -4.97
N TYR A 106 0.66 6.67 -4.15
CA TYR A 106 0.96 7.30 -2.86
C TYR A 106 1.55 8.71 -3.03
N LEU A 107 2.39 8.95 -4.03
CA LEU A 107 2.86 10.30 -4.35
C LEU A 107 1.70 11.20 -4.78
N LYS A 108 0.78 10.71 -5.62
CA LYS A 108 -0.43 11.46 -6.02
C LYS A 108 -1.29 11.83 -4.80
N VAL A 109 -1.60 10.87 -3.93
CA VAL A 109 -2.41 11.12 -2.73
C VAL A 109 -1.69 12.12 -1.82
N SER A 110 -0.39 11.98 -1.60
CA SER A 110 0.39 12.92 -0.78
C SER A 110 0.35 14.37 -1.30
N GLY A 111 0.18 14.57 -2.61
CA GLY A 111 0.04 15.88 -3.23
C GLY A 111 -1.34 16.53 -3.04
N GLN A 112 -2.36 15.74 -2.67
CA GLN A 112 -3.74 16.17 -2.53
C GLN A 112 -4.17 16.36 -1.06
N VAL A 113 -3.43 15.76 -0.13
CA VAL A 113 -3.74 15.81 1.32
C VAL A 113 -3.17 17.07 1.97
N TYR A 114 -4.01 17.77 2.74
CA TYR A 114 -3.61 18.95 3.50
C TYR A 114 -2.96 18.63 4.84
N ASP A 115 -3.42 17.58 5.52
CA ASP A 115 -2.87 17.14 6.81
C ASP A 115 -1.40 16.72 6.63
N THR A 116 -0.49 17.40 7.34
CA THR A 116 0.95 17.19 7.15
C THR A 116 1.42 15.82 7.63
N TYR A 117 0.76 15.25 8.65
CA TYR A 117 1.08 13.91 9.13
C TYR A 117 0.68 12.86 8.08
N VAL A 118 -0.55 12.93 7.57
CA VAL A 118 -1.04 11.98 6.55
C VAL A 118 -0.27 12.12 5.25
N LYS A 119 0.08 13.36 4.85
CA LYS A 119 0.94 13.61 3.70
C LYS A 119 2.31 12.93 3.84
N GLU A 120 2.96 13.09 4.98
CA GLU A 120 4.28 12.49 5.23
C GLU A 120 4.20 10.96 5.30
N LEU A 121 3.12 10.42 5.86
CA LEU A 121 2.87 8.98 5.88
C LEU A 121 2.87 8.39 4.45
N PHE A 122 2.11 8.98 3.52
CA PHE A 122 2.09 8.53 2.12
C PHE A 122 3.45 8.71 1.43
N ARG A 123 4.18 9.80 1.70
CA ARG A 123 5.51 10.03 1.09
C ARG A 123 6.54 8.99 1.54
N ARG A 124 6.50 8.57 2.80
CA ARG A 124 7.41 7.54 3.33
C ARG A 124 7.07 6.17 2.77
N ALA A 125 5.80 5.78 2.78
CA ALA A 125 5.36 4.54 2.16
C ALA A 125 5.76 4.49 0.67
N ALA A 126 5.59 5.57 -0.09
CA ALA A 126 6.06 5.64 -1.48
C ALA A 126 7.58 5.44 -1.64
N ALA A 127 8.38 5.88 -0.66
CA ALA A 127 9.83 5.68 -0.72
C ALA A 127 10.21 4.22 -0.42
N ASP A 128 9.48 3.58 0.51
CA ASP A 128 9.64 2.16 0.82
C ASP A 128 9.20 1.29 -0.37
N GLU A 129 8.05 1.57 -0.99
CA GLU A 129 7.58 0.86 -2.20
C GLU A 129 8.56 0.98 -3.37
N GLN A 130 9.21 2.14 -3.52
CA GLN A 130 10.24 2.30 -4.55
C GLN A 130 11.44 1.38 -4.30
N ASN A 131 11.82 1.18 -3.03
CA ASN A 131 12.87 0.23 -2.65
C ASN A 131 12.40 -1.22 -2.86
N HIS A 132 11.15 -1.54 -2.55
CA HIS A 132 10.56 -2.86 -2.77
C HIS A 132 10.56 -3.22 -4.26
N ALA A 133 10.14 -2.29 -5.12
CA ALA A 133 10.20 -2.45 -6.57
C ALA A 133 11.62 -2.77 -7.05
N VAL A 134 12.65 -2.10 -6.53
CA VAL A 134 14.05 -2.37 -6.87
C VAL A 134 14.47 -3.78 -6.43
N TRP A 135 14.04 -4.24 -5.25
CA TRP A 135 14.28 -5.61 -4.81
C TRP A 135 13.59 -6.64 -5.72
N PHE A 136 12.31 -6.46 -6.04
CA PHE A 136 11.62 -7.38 -6.94
C PHE A 136 12.24 -7.38 -8.34
N LEU A 137 12.70 -6.24 -8.85
CA LEU A 137 13.46 -6.18 -10.09
C LEU A 137 14.75 -7.02 -10.03
N SER A 138 15.48 -6.97 -8.92
CA SER A 138 16.69 -7.77 -8.72
C SER A 138 16.42 -9.29 -8.75
N PHE A 139 15.21 -9.73 -8.37
CA PHE A 139 14.81 -11.14 -8.38
C PHE A 139 14.37 -11.64 -9.76
N LEU A 140 14.20 -10.77 -10.75
CA LEU A 140 13.90 -11.13 -12.15
C LEU A 140 15.16 -11.39 -12.98
N SER A 141 16.32 -11.07 -12.42
CA SER A 141 17.63 -11.11 -13.08
C SER A 141 18.22 -12.52 -13.14
#